data_AF-A0AAW4DWV4-F1
#
_entry.id   AF-A0AAW4DWV4-F1
#
_cell.length_a   1.000
_cell.length_b   1.000
_cell.length_c   1.000
_cell.angle_alpha   90.00
_cell.angle_beta   90.00
_cell.angle_gamma   90.00
#
_symmetry.space_group_name_H-M   'P 1'
#
loop_
_entity.id
_entity.type
_entity.pdbx_description
1 polymer ?
#
loop_
_entity_poly.entity_id
_entity_poly.type
_entity_poly.pdbx_seq_one_letter_code
_entity_poly.pdbx_strand_id
1 'polypeptide(L)'
;KNFEDYSNYVSISEVIKIFDKKYKLFENNNNSGIVSKYNANLKDSLKKKITVTIKEQKNGIDYVKQTNDKRQYLISYQSVPTLMRLLENYVIDRSITMNDQALKKRDDAIQSRQLSNISKNRMDRSLIVTKIQNKMRSIDFDQLDNEAAEVADKMAYDWLPKITETDLQKYEQINSDFEKQLIQSLQLTKLEITFQNGLQHRYTEFDQAGYIKDYCLRELHTVQIRGKRIIYRGYSKYDLKLQNPLYWYCG
;
A
#
# COMPACT_ATOMS: atom_id res chain seq x y z
N LYS A 1 -12.41 -29.16 37.90
CA LYS A 1 -12.40 -27.92 37.07
C LYS A 1 -12.16 -28.36 35.64
N ASN A 2 -13.15 -28.25 34.77
CA ASN A 2 -12.96 -28.49 33.34
C ASN A 2 -12.05 -27.36 32.82
N PHE A 3 -10.85 -27.71 32.35
CA PHE A 3 -10.07 -26.80 31.52
C PHE A 3 -10.80 -26.72 30.19
N GLU A 4 -11.46 -25.60 29.91
CA GLU A 4 -11.96 -25.33 28.56
C GLU A 4 -10.75 -25.25 27.62
N ASP A 5 -10.72 -26.16 26.65
CA ASP A 5 -9.66 -26.18 25.64
C ASP A 5 -9.93 -25.09 24.60
N TYR A 6 -9.12 -24.04 24.66
CA TYR A 6 -9.14 -22.90 23.73
C TYR A 6 -8.03 -22.99 22.66
N SER A 7 -7.40 -24.14 22.48
CA SER A 7 -6.27 -24.34 21.55
C SER A 7 -6.56 -23.90 20.11
N ASN A 8 -7.81 -24.02 19.67
CA ASN A 8 -8.26 -23.64 18.32
C ASN A 8 -8.77 -22.20 18.20
N TYR A 9 -8.64 -21.38 19.24
CA TYR A 9 -9.14 -20.00 19.26
C TYR A 9 -8.00 -18.98 19.34
N VAL A 10 -8.16 -17.87 18.64
CA VAL A 10 -7.21 -16.75 18.65
C VAL A 10 -7.84 -15.50 19.23
N SER A 11 -7.03 -14.69 19.90
CA SER A 11 -7.50 -13.41 20.43
C SER A 11 -7.72 -12.38 19.31
N ILE A 12 -8.57 -11.38 19.56
CA ILE A 12 -8.68 -10.19 18.69
C ILE A 12 -7.30 -9.56 18.42
N SER A 13 -6.39 -9.56 19.39
CA SER A 13 -5.04 -9.03 19.20
C SER A 13 -4.24 -9.82 18.16
N GLU A 14 -4.38 -11.15 18.12
CA GLU A 14 -3.73 -11.96 17.08
C GLU A 14 -4.39 -11.78 15.72
N VAL A 15 -5.72 -11.66 15.67
CA VAL A 15 -6.42 -11.29 14.43
C VAL A 15 -5.91 -9.94 13.88
N ILE A 16 -5.68 -8.95 14.75
CA ILE A 16 -5.08 -7.68 14.36
C ILE A 16 -3.66 -7.85 13.83
N LYS A 17 -2.84 -8.76 14.38
CA LYS A 17 -1.50 -9.06 13.81
C LYS A 17 -1.59 -9.71 12.44
N ILE A 18 -2.59 -10.58 12.22
CA ILE A 18 -2.86 -11.18 10.90
C ILE A 18 -3.25 -10.08 9.90
N PHE A 19 -4.14 -9.16 10.30
CA PHE A 19 -4.46 -8.00 9.48
C PHE A 19 -3.23 -7.14 9.21
N ASP A 20 -2.43 -6.81 10.21
CA ASP A 20 -1.22 -5.99 10.01
C ASP A 20 -0.20 -6.66 9.09
N LYS A 21 0.00 -7.97 9.22
CA LYS A 21 0.89 -8.74 8.35
C LYS A 21 0.47 -8.63 6.88
N LYS A 22 -0.85 -8.69 6.60
CA LYS A 22 -1.41 -8.62 5.25
C LYS A 22 -1.50 -7.17 4.73
N TYR A 23 -2.04 -6.25 5.54
CA TYR A 23 -2.46 -4.90 5.13
C TYR A 23 -1.47 -3.79 5.54
N LYS A 24 -0.38 -4.09 6.26
CA LYS A 24 0.61 -3.11 6.76
C LYS A 24 -0.07 -1.91 7.44
N LEU A 25 -0.75 -2.20 8.54
CA LEU A 25 -1.58 -1.24 9.26
C LEU A 25 -0.77 -0.34 10.18
N PHE A 26 0.30 -0.86 10.77
CA PHE A 26 1.08 -0.18 11.78
C PHE A 26 2.48 0.19 11.31
N GLU A 27 2.92 1.37 11.71
CA GLU A 27 4.26 1.85 11.37
C GLU A 27 5.28 1.01 12.16
N ASN A 28 6.20 0.35 11.46
CA ASN A 28 7.32 -0.37 12.07
C ASN A 28 8.34 0.62 12.63
N ASN A 29 8.08 1.18 13.81
CA ASN A 29 9.10 1.87 14.59
C ASN A 29 10.00 0.84 15.29
N ASN A 30 10.89 0.20 14.53
CA ASN A 30 11.81 -0.80 15.07
C ASN A 30 12.81 -0.26 16.11
N ASN A 31 12.83 1.05 16.42
CA ASN A 31 13.89 1.65 17.22
C ASN A 31 13.46 2.55 18.40
N SER A 32 12.21 2.56 18.87
CA SER A 32 11.90 3.45 20.01
C SER A 32 10.89 2.99 21.05
N GLY A 33 10.23 1.83 20.92
CA GLY A 33 9.24 1.38 21.92
C GLY A 33 8.02 2.30 22.09
N ILE A 34 7.96 3.42 21.36
CA ILE A 34 6.85 4.39 21.38
C ILE A 34 5.88 3.99 20.26
N VAL A 35 4.76 3.38 20.67
CA VAL A 35 3.60 3.19 19.79
C VAL A 35 3.08 4.58 19.42
N SER A 36 3.07 4.92 18.12
CA SER A 36 2.54 6.21 17.68
C SER A 36 1.07 6.34 18.12
N LYS A 37 0.63 7.57 18.47
CA LYS A 37 -0.78 7.85 18.81
C LYS A 37 -1.74 7.32 17.73
N TYR A 38 -1.28 7.35 16.48
CA TYR A 38 -1.96 6.73 15.34
C TYR A 38 -2.13 5.22 15.51
N ASN A 39 -1.04 4.47 15.73
CA ASN A 39 -1.09 3.01 15.91
C ASN A 39 -1.99 2.62 17.10
N ALA A 40 -1.95 3.36 18.20
CA ALA A 40 -2.82 3.13 19.36
C ALA A 40 -4.31 3.30 19.00
N ASN A 41 -4.66 4.43 18.40
CA ASN A 41 -6.04 4.72 17.97
C ASN A 41 -6.55 3.68 16.96
N LEU A 42 -5.72 3.30 15.99
CA LEU A 42 -6.08 2.30 14.98
C LEU A 42 -6.31 0.91 15.63
N LYS A 43 -5.44 0.51 16.57
CA LYS A 43 -5.60 -0.76 17.29
C LYS A 43 -6.90 -0.81 18.08
N ASP A 44 -7.28 0.27 18.76
CA ASP A 44 -8.53 0.32 19.50
C ASP A 44 -9.76 0.38 18.58
N SER A 45 -9.65 1.11 17.47
CA SER A 45 -10.67 1.14 16.43
C SER A 45 -10.91 -0.25 15.82
N LEU A 46 -9.85 -0.98 15.48
CA LEU A 46 -9.92 -2.36 14.97
C LEU A 46 -10.53 -3.32 15.99
N LYS A 47 -10.13 -3.24 17.27
CA LYS A 47 -10.74 -4.06 18.33
C LYS A 47 -12.24 -3.86 18.41
N LYS A 48 -12.70 -2.60 18.38
CA LYS A 48 -14.13 -2.27 18.40
C LYS A 48 -14.83 -2.82 17.16
N LYS A 49 -14.27 -2.59 15.97
CA LYS A 49 -14.88 -3.05 14.72
C LYS A 49 -14.96 -4.57 14.62
N ILE A 50 -13.90 -5.29 15.00
CA ILE A 50 -13.90 -6.76 15.09
C ILE A 50 -14.99 -7.23 16.07
N THR A 51 -15.03 -6.64 17.28
CA THR A 51 -16.02 -7.03 18.30
C THR A 51 -17.46 -6.82 17.83
N VAL A 52 -17.75 -5.73 17.13
CA VAL A 52 -19.07 -5.48 16.55
C VAL A 52 -19.38 -6.52 15.48
N THR A 53 -18.45 -6.76 14.55
CA THR A 53 -18.63 -7.67 13.42
C THR A 53 -18.89 -9.11 13.86
N ILE A 54 -18.12 -9.63 14.83
CA ILE A 54 -18.34 -11.00 15.33
C ILE A 54 -19.70 -11.15 16.04
N LYS A 55 -20.19 -10.08 16.69
CA LYS A 55 -21.50 -10.08 17.37
C LYS A 55 -22.68 -9.96 16.41
N GLU A 56 -22.49 -9.31 15.26
CA GLU A 56 -23.51 -9.21 14.21
C GLU A 56 -23.59 -10.52 13.42
N GLN A 57 -22.46 -11.19 13.21
CA GLN A 57 -22.34 -12.41 12.41
C GLN A 57 -22.38 -13.70 13.25
N LYS A 58 -23.25 -13.77 14.27
CA LYS A 58 -23.29 -14.89 15.24
C LYS A 58 -23.39 -16.29 14.62
N ASN A 59 -23.95 -16.40 13.41
CA ASN A 59 -24.11 -17.68 12.71
C ASN A 59 -22.98 -17.95 11.69
N GLY A 60 -22.11 -16.98 11.43
CA GLY A 60 -21.03 -17.08 10.43
C GLY A 60 -19.62 -16.95 11.00
N ILE A 61 -19.49 -16.59 12.28
CA ILE A 61 -18.21 -16.49 12.99
C ILE A 61 -18.36 -17.18 14.35
N ASP A 62 -17.62 -18.27 14.53
CA ASP A 62 -17.51 -18.94 15.82
C ASP A 62 -16.58 -18.16 16.76
N TYR A 63 -17.11 -17.77 17.92
CA TYR A 63 -16.39 -17.02 18.93
C TYR A 63 -16.87 -17.38 20.34
N VAL A 64 -15.95 -17.32 21.29
CA VAL A 64 -16.21 -17.52 22.72
C VAL A 64 -15.86 -16.25 23.49
N LYS A 65 -16.55 -16.02 24.60
CA LYS A 65 -16.30 -14.89 25.50
C LYS A 65 -15.68 -15.40 26.78
N GLN A 66 -14.40 -15.15 26.99
CA GLN A 66 -13.75 -15.42 28.28
C GLN A 66 -14.23 -14.42 29.34
N THR A 67 -14.62 -14.94 30.50
CA THR A 67 -15.14 -14.18 31.64
C THR A 67 -14.07 -13.69 32.62
N ASN A 68 -12.78 -13.82 32.31
CA ASN A 68 -11.69 -13.24 33.09
C ASN A 68 -11.82 -11.70 33.20
N ASP A 69 -11.08 -11.06 34.13
CA ASP A 69 -11.17 -9.63 34.52
C ASP A 69 -11.17 -8.60 33.37
N LYS A 70 -10.81 -8.99 32.14
CA LYS A 70 -10.77 -8.14 30.94
C LYS A 70 -11.85 -8.42 29.89
N ARG A 71 -12.79 -9.36 30.12
CA ARG A 71 -13.86 -9.77 29.19
C ARG A 71 -13.38 -9.84 27.73
N GLN A 72 -12.64 -10.88 27.39
CA GLN A 72 -11.98 -11.00 26.09
C GLN A 72 -12.76 -11.94 25.15
N TYR A 73 -12.94 -11.52 23.90
CA TYR A 73 -13.46 -12.40 22.84
C TYR A 73 -12.30 -13.17 22.22
N LEU A 74 -12.49 -14.49 22.06
CA LEU A 74 -11.64 -15.34 21.26
C LEU A 74 -12.43 -15.82 20.05
N ILE A 75 -11.78 -15.90 18.89
CA ILE A 75 -12.38 -16.22 17.61
C ILE A 75 -11.78 -17.55 17.15
N SER A 76 -12.61 -18.50 16.74
CA SER A 76 -12.14 -19.77 16.19
C SER A 76 -11.21 -19.51 15.01
N TYR A 77 -10.06 -20.18 14.95
CA TYR A 77 -9.06 -20.00 13.91
C TYR A 77 -9.67 -20.21 12.51
N GLN A 78 -10.61 -21.15 12.38
CA GLN A 78 -11.33 -21.44 11.14
C GLN A 78 -12.26 -20.29 10.69
N SER A 79 -12.71 -19.44 11.60
CA SER A 79 -13.56 -18.28 11.30
C SER A 79 -12.76 -17.02 10.91
N VAL A 80 -11.44 -17.01 11.11
CA VAL A 80 -10.58 -15.85 10.79
C VAL A 80 -10.64 -15.46 9.32
N PRO A 81 -10.56 -16.37 8.32
CA PRO A 81 -10.67 -15.99 6.92
C PRO A 81 -11.99 -15.28 6.57
N THR A 82 -13.11 -15.76 7.11
CA THR A 82 -14.43 -15.14 6.94
C THR A 82 -14.46 -13.73 7.53
N LEU A 83 -13.94 -13.57 8.75
CA LEU A 83 -13.82 -12.27 9.41
C LEU A 83 -12.92 -11.31 8.62
N MET A 84 -11.81 -11.82 8.06
CA MET A 84 -10.91 -11.02 7.22
C MET A 84 -11.63 -10.48 5.99
N ARG A 85 -12.38 -11.32 5.28
CA ARG A 85 -13.17 -10.90 4.11
C ARG A 85 -14.21 -9.85 4.47
N LEU A 86 -14.93 -10.04 5.59
CA LEU A 86 -15.95 -9.08 6.04
C LEU A 86 -15.38 -7.71 6.43
N LEU A 87 -14.12 -7.65 6.83
CA LEU A 87 -13.45 -6.43 7.26
C LEU A 87 -12.48 -5.86 6.21
N GLU A 88 -12.38 -6.48 5.05
CA GLU A 88 -11.35 -6.17 4.05
C GLU A 88 -11.33 -4.68 3.68
N ASN A 89 -12.46 -4.13 3.21
CA ASN A 89 -12.55 -2.71 2.84
C ASN A 89 -12.22 -1.79 4.03
N TYR A 90 -12.76 -2.10 5.21
CA TYR A 90 -12.51 -1.31 6.43
C TYR A 90 -11.02 -1.22 6.78
N VAL A 91 -10.30 -2.32 6.57
CA VAL A 91 -8.88 -2.47 6.88
C VAL A 91 -8.02 -1.87 5.78
N ILE A 92 -8.38 -2.04 4.50
CA ILE A 92 -7.73 -1.41 3.34
C ILE A 92 -7.68 0.11 3.52
N ASP A 93 -8.82 0.73 3.82
CA ASP A 93 -8.97 2.18 3.99
C ASP A 93 -8.09 2.74 5.11
N ARG A 94 -7.63 1.89 6.03
CA ARG A 94 -6.82 2.27 7.21
C ARG A 94 -5.39 1.76 7.14
N SER A 95 -5.02 1.09 6.04
CA SER A 95 -3.63 0.73 5.77
C SER A 95 -2.76 1.97 5.68
N ILE A 96 -1.47 1.84 6.01
CA ILE A 96 -0.52 2.93 5.83
C ILE A 96 -0.47 3.38 4.37
N THR A 97 -0.68 2.44 3.45
CA THR A 97 -0.72 2.67 2.01
C THR A 97 -1.92 3.52 1.57
N MET A 98 -2.97 3.66 2.38
CA MET A 98 -4.16 4.47 2.08
C MET A 98 -4.39 5.62 3.08
N ASN A 99 -3.49 5.80 4.06
CA ASN A 99 -3.60 6.89 5.02
C ASN A 99 -2.93 8.17 4.51
N ASP A 100 -3.71 9.12 4.03
CA ASP A 100 -3.23 10.38 3.44
C ASP A 100 -2.24 11.15 4.34
N GLN A 101 -2.49 11.20 5.65
CA GLN A 101 -1.62 11.94 6.56
C GLN A 101 -0.27 11.25 6.74
N ALA A 102 -0.26 9.92 6.84
CA ALA A 102 0.96 9.12 6.94
C ALA A 102 1.76 9.16 5.63
N LEU A 103 1.08 9.00 4.49
CA LEU A 103 1.66 9.11 3.16
C LEU A 103 2.30 10.48 2.94
N LYS A 104 1.58 11.56 3.27
CA LYS A 104 2.10 12.94 3.17
C LYS A 104 3.38 13.12 4.00
N LYS A 105 3.40 12.64 5.25
CA LYS A 105 4.59 12.72 6.11
C LYS A 105 5.77 11.94 5.52
N ARG A 106 5.50 10.76 4.96
CA ARG A 106 6.50 9.92 4.31
C ARG A 106 7.09 10.61 3.09
N ASP A 107 6.23 11.14 2.21
CA ASP A 107 6.66 11.88 1.02
C ASP A 107 7.47 13.12 1.39
N ASP A 108 6.98 13.94 2.33
CA ASP A 108 7.67 15.14 2.79
C ASP A 108 9.06 14.79 3.40
N ALA A 109 9.17 13.65 4.12
CA ALA A 109 10.44 13.19 4.68
C ALA A 109 11.43 12.72 3.61
N ILE A 110 10.97 11.93 2.62
CA ILE A 110 11.83 11.47 1.52
C ILE A 110 12.28 12.67 0.68
N GLN A 111 11.36 13.56 0.29
CA GLN A 111 11.70 14.77 -0.47
C GLN A 111 12.70 15.64 0.29
N SER A 112 12.50 15.86 1.60
CA SER A 112 13.45 16.65 2.41
C SER A 112 14.86 16.06 2.40
N ARG A 113 14.99 14.73 2.49
CA ARG A 113 16.30 14.04 2.39
C ARG A 113 16.90 14.13 0.99
N GLN A 114 16.10 14.01 -0.05
CA GLN A 114 16.58 14.18 -1.43
C GLN A 114 17.08 15.61 -1.66
N LEU A 115 16.35 16.61 -1.16
CA LEU A 115 16.73 18.02 -1.23
C LEU A 115 18.04 18.30 -0.50
N SER A 116 18.24 17.76 0.72
CA SER A 116 19.51 17.95 1.44
C SER A 116 20.71 17.38 0.69
N ASN A 117 20.51 16.33 -0.10
CA ASN A 117 21.59 15.70 -0.86
C ASN A 117 21.96 16.47 -2.13
N ILE A 118 21.07 17.30 -2.67
CA ILE A 118 21.30 18.01 -3.95
C ILE A 118 21.46 19.52 -3.80
N SER A 119 21.03 20.08 -2.66
CA SER A 119 21.13 21.51 -2.38
C SER A 119 22.46 21.86 -1.77
N LYS A 120 23.11 22.92 -2.27
CA LYS A 120 24.39 23.40 -1.72
C LYS A 120 24.22 24.26 -0.46
N ASN A 121 23.10 24.97 -0.36
CA ASN A 121 22.79 25.88 0.74
C ASN A 121 21.28 26.14 0.83
N ARG A 122 20.85 26.96 1.79
CA ARG A 122 19.43 27.28 2.05
C ARG A 122 18.75 27.99 0.87
N MET A 123 19.44 28.90 0.20
CA MET A 123 18.89 29.63 -0.95
C MET A 123 18.70 28.70 -2.15
N ASP A 124 19.69 27.87 -2.43
CA ASP A 124 19.64 26.85 -3.47
C ASP A 124 18.50 25.85 -3.24
N ARG A 125 18.33 25.40 -1.99
CA ARG A 125 17.20 24.55 -1.59
C ARG A 125 15.87 25.23 -1.86
N SER A 126 15.75 26.52 -1.53
CA SER A 126 14.51 27.28 -1.78
C SER A 126 14.18 27.36 -3.27
N LEU A 127 15.18 27.62 -4.12
CA LEU A 127 15.01 27.67 -5.58
C LEU A 127 14.57 26.32 -6.15
N ILE A 128 15.15 25.22 -5.65
CA ILE A 128 14.76 23.86 -6.04
C ILE A 128 13.30 23.60 -5.64
N VAL A 129 12.90 23.94 -4.41
CA VAL A 129 11.51 23.77 -3.94
C VAL A 129 10.53 24.55 -4.82
N THR A 130 10.83 25.80 -5.17
CA THR A 130 10.00 26.60 -6.07
C THR A 130 9.87 25.93 -7.45
N LYS A 131 10.98 25.38 -7.98
CA LYS A 131 10.96 24.66 -9.27
C LYS A 131 10.07 23.42 -9.21
N ILE A 132 10.11 22.66 -8.12
CA ILE A 132 9.22 21.51 -7.90
C ILE A 132 7.75 21.99 -7.92
N GLN A 133 7.43 23.01 -7.12
CA GLN A 133 6.07 23.54 -7.00
C GLN A 133 5.52 24.06 -8.33
N ASN A 134 6.34 24.75 -9.12
CA ASN A 134 5.92 25.25 -10.43
C ASN A 134 5.62 24.10 -11.40
N LYS A 135 6.44 23.05 -11.42
CA LYS A 135 6.18 21.84 -12.24
C LYS A 135 4.95 21.07 -11.78
N MET A 136 4.61 21.11 -10.49
CA MET A 136 3.38 20.49 -9.98
C MET A 136 2.12 21.23 -10.40
N ARG A 137 2.16 22.57 -10.46
CA ARG A 137 0.98 23.39 -10.82
C ARG A 137 0.47 23.14 -12.24
N SER A 138 1.32 22.61 -13.12
CA SER A 138 0.94 22.29 -14.50
C SER A 138 0.36 20.89 -14.67
N ILE A 139 0.26 20.09 -13.60
CA ILE A 139 -0.26 18.72 -13.65
C ILE A 139 -1.64 18.69 -12.99
N ASP A 140 -2.65 18.32 -13.77
CA ASP A 140 -3.97 17.97 -13.25
C ASP A 140 -3.93 16.49 -12.83
N PHE A 141 -3.95 16.25 -11.51
CA PHE A 141 -3.85 14.91 -10.94
C PHE A 141 -5.11 14.07 -11.10
N ASP A 142 -6.26 14.71 -11.27
CA ASP A 142 -7.52 14.01 -11.48
C ASP A 142 -7.58 13.50 -12.93
N GLN A 143 -7.11 14.31 -13.89
CA GLN A 143 -6.95 13.88 -15.27
C GLN A 143 -5.85 12.82 -15.43
N LEU A 144 -4.74 12.96 -14.68
CA LEU A 144 -3.60 12.05 -14.74
C LEU A 144 -3.96 10.60 -14.42
N ASP A 145 -4.86 10.37 -13.47
CA ASP A 145 -5.28 9.02 -13.07
C ASP A 145 -6.01 8.29 -14.21
N ASN A 146 -6.84 9.02 -14.96
CA ASN A 146 -7.55 8.48 -16.13
C ASN A 146 -6.58 8.20 -17.29
N GLU A 147 -5.68 9.12 -17.59
CA GLU A 147 -4.66 8.93 -18.64
C GLU A 147 -3.75 7.73 -18.33
N ALA A 148 -3.37 7.56 -17.06
CA ALA A 148 -2.58 6.41 -16.63
C ALA A 148 -3.35 5.08 -16.76
N ALA A 149 -4.67 5.09 -16.50
CA ALA A 149 -5.52 3.91 -16.66
C ALA A 149 -5.65 3.51 -18.15
N GLU A 150 -5.92 4.47 -19.04
CA GLU A 150 -6.02 4.20 -20.48
C GLU A 150 -4.72 3.63 -21.06
N VAL A 151 -3.58 4.16 -20.61
CA VAL A 151 -2.27 3.67 -21.01
C VAL A 151 -2.03 2.26 -20.47
N ALA A 152 -2.41 1.99 -19.22
CA ALA A 152 -2.27 0.68 -18.61
C ALA A 152 -3.12 -0.39 -19.30
N ASP A 153 -4.35 -0.06 -19.67
CA ASP A 153 -5.23 -0.96 -20.41
C ASP A 153 -4.63 -1.31 -21.78
N LYS A 154 -4.17 -0.31 -22.55
CA LYS A 154 -3.46 -0.54 -23.82
C LYS A 154 -2.27 -1.48 -23.63
N MET A 155 -1.43 -1.24 -22.62
CA MET A 155 -0.22 -2.05 -22.37
C MET A 155 -0.50 -3.45 -21.81
N ALA A 156 -1.62 -3.65 -21.11
CA ALA A 156 -1.96 -4.94 -20.54
C ALA A 156 -2.36 -5.94 -21.64
N TYR A 157 -3.01 -5.46 -22.70
CA TYR A 157 -3.63 -6.28 -23.73
C TYR A 157 -2.89 -6.27 -25.08
N ASP A 158 -2.14 -5.21 -25.39
CA ASP A 158 -1.31 -5.16 -26.60
C ASP A 158 0.09 -5.72 -26.32
N TRP A 159 0.50 -6.69 -27.14
CA TRP A 159 1.86 -7.24 -27.15
C TRP A 159 2.82 -6.16 -27.64
N LEU A 160 3.28 -5.29 -26.72
CA LEU A 160 4.39 -4.32 -26.82
C LEU A 160 4.73 -3.87 -28.26
N PRO A 161 4.23 -2.69 -28.65
CA PRO A 161 5.17 -1.69 -29.13
C PRO A 161 5.03 -0.36 -28.39
N LYS A 162 6.19 0.09 -27.88
CA LYS A 162 6.59 1.47 -27.57
C LYS A 162 5.74 2.21 -26.55
N ILE A 163 6.10 1.99 -25.29
CA ILE A 163 5.88 2.96 -24.21
C ILE A 163 6.49 4.34 -24.55
N THR A 164 7.46 4.36 -25.46
CA THR A 164 8.02 5.56 -26.08
C THR A 164 7.02 6.42 -26.88
N GLU A 165 5.77 6.00 -27.04
CA GLU A 165 4.67 6.75 -27.69
C GLU A 165 3.46 6.93 -26.75
N THR A 166 3.68 6.97 -25.42
CA THR A 166 2.59 7.21 -24.47
C THR A 166 2.30 8.70 -24.29
N ASP A 167 1.01 9.05 -24.19
CA ASP A 167 0.53 10.41 -23.90
C ASP A 167 1.14 11.02 -22.62
N LEU A 168 1.70 10.17 -21.75
CA LEU A 168 2.32 10.55 -20.48
C LEU A 168 3.70 11.20 -20.63
N GLN A 169 4.36 11.10 -21.80
CA GLN A 169 5.67 11.77 -22.01
C GLN A 169 5.59 13.29 -21.93
N LYS A 170 4.42 13.88 -22.21
CA LYS A 170 4.18 15.33 -22.15
C LYS A 170 4.49 15.94 -20.78
N TYR A 171 4.52 15.13 -19.72
CA TYR A 171 4.82 15.57 -18.37
C TYR A 171 6.33 15.68 -18.07
N GLU A 172 7.20 15.13 -18.93
CA GLU A 172 8.67 15.12 -18.83
C GLU A 172 9.28 14.27 -17.69
N GLN A 173 8.47 13.57 -16.88
CA GLN A 173 8.99 12.66 -15.83
C GLN A 173 9.39 11.29 -16.39
N ILE A 174 8.70 10.83 -17.43
CA ILE A 174 8.95 9.55 -18.07
C ILE A 174 10.17 9.69 -18.97
N ASN A 175 11.24 8.98 -18.63
CA ASN A 175 12.49 8.99 -19.39
C ASN A 175 12.56 7.82 -20.37
N SER A 176 13.61 7.80 -21.20
CA SER A 176 13.83 6.74 -22.18
C SER A 176 14.01 5.35 -21.59
N ASP A 177 14.41 5.25 -20.31
CA ASP A 177 14.65 3.97 -19.62
C ASP A 177 13.40 3.42 -18.93
N PHE A 178 12.33 4.22 -18.82
CA PHE A 178 11.10 3.87 -18.12
C PHE A 178 10.51 2.55 -18.62
N GLU A 179 10.42 2.38 -19.94
CA GLU A 179 9.88 1.17 -20.56
C GLU A 179 10.64 -0.09 -20.13
N LYS A 180 11.96 -0.02 -20.22
CA LYS A 180 12.85 -1.12 -19.84
C LYS A 180 12.71 -1.45 -18.36
N GLN A 181 12.63 -0.43 -17.51
CA GLN A 181 12.46 -0.60 -16.06
C GLN A 181 11.09 -1.19 -15.72
N LEU A 182 10.02 -0.75 -16.37
CA LEU A 182 8.68 -1.29 -16.18
C LEU A 182 8.63 -2.76 -16.59
N ILE A 183 9.11 -3.12 -17.78
CA ILE A 183 9.12 -4.50 -18.27
C ILE A 183 9.90 -5.40 -17.32
N GLN A 184 11.10 -4.99 -16.91
CA GLN A 184 11.91 -5.75 -15.96
C GLN A 184 11.18 -5.94 -14.62
N SER A 185 10.58 -4.87 -14.10
CA SER A 185 9.83 -4.90 -12.83
C SER A 185 8.63 -5.86 -12.94
N LEU A 186 7.87 -5.77 -14.04
CA LEU A 186 6.71 -6.61 -14.32
C LEU A 186 7.09 -8.09 -14.41
N GLN A 187 8.19 -8.42 -15.11
CA GLN A 187 8.69 -9.79 -15.22
C GLN A 187 9.08 -10.36 -13.86
N LEU A 188 9.80 -9.58 -13.03
CA LEU A 188 10.17 -9.99 -11.68
C LEU A 188 8.94 -10.21 -10.80
N THR A 189 7.97 -9.30 -10.85
CA THR A 189 6.71 -9.43 -10.11
C THR A 189 5.92 -10.68 -10.53
N LYS A 190 5.78 -10.96 -11.83
CA LYS A 190 5.10 -12.18 -12.31
C LYS A 190 5.79 -13.46 -11.82
N LEU A 191 7.12 -13.47 -11.79
CA LEU A 191 7.89 -14.60 -11.28
C LEU A 191 7.68 -14.79 -9.77
N GLU A 192 7.69 -13.71 -8.99
CA GLU A 192 7.40 -13.75 -7.56
C GLU A 192 5.98 -14.29 -7.29
N ILE A 193 4.99 -13.80 -8.04
CA ILE A 193 3.59 -14.28 -7.91
C ILE A 193 3.50 -15.76 -8.24
N THR A 194 4.11 -16.21 -9.33
CA THR A 194 4.13 -17.62 -9.73
C THR A 194 4.76 -18.49 -8.65
N PHE A 195 5.89 -18.06 -8.10
CA PHE A 195 6.57 -18.77 -7.02
C PHE A 195 5.69 -18.90 -5.76
N GLN A 196 5.06 -17.81 -5.34
CA GLN A 196 4.19 -17.80 -4.15
C GLN A 196 2.91 -18.61 -4.35
N ASN A 197 2.30 -18.54 -5.53
CA ASN A 197 1.18 -19.38 -5.91
C ASN A 197 1.56 -20.87 -5.88
N GLY A 198 2.76 -21.22 -6.37
CA GLY A 198 3.31 -22.57 -6.29
C GLY A 198 3.49 -23.09 -4.87
N LEU A 199 3.95 -22.24 -3.95
CA LEU A 199 4.10 -22.59 -2.53
C LEU A 199 2.76 -22.73 -1.80
N GLN A 200 1.73 -22.00 -2.22
CA GLN A 200 0.44 -21.93 -1.53
C GLN A 200 -0.64 -22.83 -2.13
N HIS A 201 -0.35 -23.53 -3.24
CA HIS A 201 -1.31 -24.30 -4.03
C HIS A 201 -2.58 -23.52 -4.39
N ARG A 202 -2.45 -22.21 -4.60
CA ARG A 202 -3.55 -21.31 -4.98
C ARG A 202 -3.13 -20.52 -6.21
N TYR A 203 -4.02 -20.45 -7.18
CA TYR A 203 -3.84 -19.59 -8.34
C TYR A 203 -4.59 -18.28 -8.07
N THR A 204 -3.84 -17.18 -8.02
CA THR A 204 -4.40 -15.83 -7.94
C THR A 204 -4.28 -15.16 -9.29
N GLU A 205 -5.33 -14.47 -9.72
CA GLU A 205 -5.32 -13.72 -10.98
C GLU A 205 -4.56 -12.41 -10.79
N PHE A 206 -3.55 -12.16 -11.63
CA PHE A 206 -2.73 -10.95 -11.54
C PHE A 206 -3.32 -9.82 -12.38
N ASP A 207 -3.76 -8.75 -11.71
CA ASP A 207 -4.18 -7.48 -12.31
C ASP A 207 -2.97 -6.70 -12.84
N GLN A 208 -2.54 -7.09 -14.04
CA GLN A 208 -1.44 -6.45 -14.75
C GLN A 208 -1.74 -4.98 -15.07
N ALA A 209 -2.98 -4.64 -15.44
CA ALA A 209 -3.36 -3.28 -15.77
C ALA A 209 -3.24 -2.37 -14.53
N GLY A 210 -3.78 -2.80 -13.38
CA GLY A 210 -3.64 -2.09 -12.11
C GLY A 210 -2.18 -1.87 -11.71
N TYR A 211 -1.32 -2.89 -11.88
CA TYR A 211 0.12 -2.76 -11.61
C TYR A 211 0.78 -1.71 -12.51
N ILE A 212 0.52 -1.75 -13.82
CA ILE A 212 1.11 -0.81 -14.79
C ILE A 212 0.64 0.62 -14.49
N LYS A 213 -0.66 0.81 -14.23
CA LYS A 213 -1.23 2.11 -13.86
C LYS A 213 -0.50 2.71 -12.67
N ASP A 214 -0.38 1.96 -11.57
CA ASP A 214 0.28 2.44 -10.36
C ASP A 214 1.77 2.70 -10.60
N TYR A 215 2.43 1.92 -11.45
CA TYR A 215 3.82 2.18 -11.84
C TYR A 215 3.97 3.51 -12.58
N CYS A 216 3.11 3.78 -13.58
CA CYS A 216 3.06 5.06 -14.28
C CYS A 216 2.84 6.21 -13.28
N LEU A 217 1.84 6.08 -12.41
CA LEU A 217 1.52 7.10 -11.41
C LEU A 217 2.67 7.34 -10.43
N ARG A 218 3.38 6.30 -9.97
CA ARG A 218 4.59 6.46 -9.15
C ARG A 218 5.67 7.28 -9.86
N GLU A 219 5.91 7.03 -11.14
CA GLU A 219 6.91 7.74 -11.93
C GLU A 219 6.52 9.20 -12.18
N LEU A 220 5.27 9.44 -12.53
CA LEU A 220 4.70 10.76 -12.71
C LEU A 220 4.75 11.58 -11.42
N HIS A 221 4.65 10.94 -10.25
CA HIS A 221 4.79 11.56 -8.94
C HIS A 221 6.22 12.01 -8.55
N THR A 222 7.05 12.31 -9.55
CA THR A 222 8.42 12.78 -9.37
C THR A 222 8.79 13.93 -10.30
N VAL A 223 10.00 14.46 -10.17
CA VAL A 223 10.51 15.51 -11.04
C VAL A 223 12.02 15.42 -11.17
N GLN A 224 12.53 15.65 -12.39
CA GLN A 224 13.96 15.68 -12.65
C GLN A 224 14.54 17.06 -12.32
N ILE A 225 15.48 17.10 -11.38
CA ILE A 225 16.24 18.29 -11.01
C ILE A 225 17.72 17.93 -10.96
N ARG A 226 18.53 18.57 -11.81
CA ARG A 226 19.99 18.35 -11.90
C ARG A 226 20.37 16.88 -12.11
N GLY A 227 19.61 16.18 -12.97
CA GLY A 227 19.80 14.75 -13.23
C GLY A 227 19.46 13.83 -12.06
N LYS A 228 18.80 14.36 -11.01
CA LYS A 228 18.29 13.59 -9.88
C LYS A 228 16.76 13.62 -9.89
N ARG A 229 16.18 12.44 -9.68
CA ARG A 229 14.75 12.26 -9.49
C ARG A 229 14.37 12.65 -8.07
N ILE A 230 13.46 13.60 -7.94
CA ILE A 230 12.93 14.09 -6.67
C ILE A 230 11.46 13.73 -6.61
N ILE A 231 11.01 13.13 -5.51
CA ILE A 231 9.60 12.77 -5.37
C ILE A 231 8.77 13.99 -4.97
N TYR A 232 7.46 13.90 -5.19
CA TYR A 232 6.49 14.81 -4.58
C TYR A 232 5.29 14.04 -4.00
N ARG A 233 4.38 14.78 -3.35
CA ARG A 233 3.23 14.22 -2.63
C ARG A 233 2.35 13.36 -3.52
N GLY A 234 2.07 12.13 -3.09
CA GLY A 234 1.32 11.12 -3.81
C GLY A 234 2.18 9.92 -4.23
N TYR A 235 3.51 10.10 -4.29
CA TYR A 235 4.47 9.05 -4.66
C TYR A 235 4.34 7.79 -3.78
N SER A 236 4.34 7.96 -2.45
CA SER A 236 4.43 6.82 -1.51
C SER A 236 3.26 5.85 -1.61
N LYS A 237 2.07 6.31 -2.01
CA LYS A 237 0.90 5.45 -2.19
C LYS A 237 1.21 4.33 -3.18
N TYR A 238 1.62 4.72 -4.38
CA TYR A 238 1.91 3.81 -5.48
C TYR A 238 3.17 2.98 -5.21
N ASP A 239 4.22 3.59 -4.64
CA ASP A 239 5.45 2.89 -4.26
C ASP A 239 5.18 1.73 -3.28
N LEU A 240 4.34 1.95 -2.26
CA LEU A 240 3.97 0.92 -1.30
C LEU A 240 3.10 -0.18 -1.91
N LYS A 241 2.21 0.15 -2.86
CA LYS A 241 1.41 -0.85 -3.59
C LYS A 241 2.31 -1.77 -4.41
N LEU A 242 3.23 -1.19 -5.19
CA LEU A 242 4.17 -1.91 -6.05
C LEU A 242 5.17 -2.79 -5.28
N GLN A 243 5.49 -2.45 -4.02
CA GLN A 243 6.32 -3.28 -3.13
C GLN A 243 5.59 -4.50 -2.56
N ASN A 244 4.26 -4.57 -2.64
CA ASN A 244 3.46 -5.73 -2.19
C ASN A 244 2.47 -6.16 -3.26
N PRO A 245 2.95 -6.62 -4.43
CA PRO A 245 2.09 -6.84 -5.59
C PRO A 245 1.06 -7.95 -5.37
N LEU A 246 1.42 -9.03 -4.66
CA LEU A 246 0.53 -10.11 -4.26
C LEU A 246 -0.71 -9.66 -3.48
N TYR A 247 -0.61 -8.53 -2.80
CA TYR A 247 -1.68 -8.05 -1.94
C TYR A 247 -2.58 -7.06 -2.68
N TRP A 248 -2.00 -6.26 -3.59
CA TRP A 248 -2.72 -5.19 -4.28
C TRP A 248 -3.22 -5.55 -5.67
N TYR A 249 -2.65 -6.57 -6.30
CA TYR A 249 -2.93 -6.92 -7.70
C TYR A 249 -3.20 -8.41 -7.89
N CYS A 250 -3.37 -9.18 -6.81
CA CYS A 250 -3.73 -10.60 -6.91
C CYS A 250 -5.01 -10.87 -6.12
N GLY A 251 -6.05 -11.35 -6.83
CA GLY A 251 -7.35 -11.76 -6.29
C GLY A 251 -7.53 -13.27 -6.26
#